data_AF-A0A445IJY5-F1
#
_entry.id   AF-A0A445IJY5-F1
#
_cell.length_a   1.000
_cell.length_b   1.000
_cell.length_c   1.000
_cell.angle_alpha   90.00
_cell.angle_beta   90.00
_cell.angle_gamma   90.00
#
_symmetry.space_group_name_H-M   'P 1'
#
loop_
_entity.id
_entity.type
_entity.pdbx_description
1 polymer ?
#
loop_
_entity_poly.entity_id
_entity_poly.type
_entity_poly.pdbx_seq_one_letter_code
_entity_poly.pdbx_strand_id
1 'polypeptide(L)'
;MSSSAPLNLQLLRELVFITTTARLRATEKTDVFSYGVMVLEVASGRRPIEKDAPAVGNGKVGISINLVEWVWSLHQEGKLLTPADPRLEGKFEEGEMRKELLVGLACSHPDSMARPTMRGVIQMLLGEAEVPIVPRAKSSTSYSTS
;
A
#
# COMPACT_ATOMS: atom_id res chain seq x y z
N MET A 1 -39.36 -15.68 -10.20
CA MET A 1 -38.34 -15.68 -11.26
C MET A 1 -37.65 -14.32 -11.26
N SER A 2 -36.33 -14.35 -11.13
CA SER A 2 -35.34 -13.27 -11.17
C SER A 2 -35.48 -12.10 -10.18
N SER A 3 -34.73 -12.20 -9.08
CA SER A 3 -34.33 -11.09 -8.22
C SER A 3 -33.07 -10.46 -8.82
N SER A 4 -33.20 -9.28 -9.41
CA SER A 4 -32.06 -8.45 -9.82
C SER A 4 -31.54 -7.70 -8.59
N ALA A 5 -30.41 -8.14 -8.04
CA ALA A 5 -29.73 -7.45 -6.95
C ALA A 5 -29.27 -6.06 -7.41
N PRO A 6 -29.54 -4.97 -6.66
CA PRO A 6 -29.02 -3.66 -6.99
C PRO A 6 -27.49 -3.67 -6.79
N LEU A 7 -26.76 -3.26 -7.82
CA LEU A 7 -25.32 -3.02 -7.75
C LEU A 7 -25.04 -2.09 -6.56
N ASN A 8 -24.18 -2.56 -5.67
CA ASN A 8 -23.98 -2.00 -4.35
C ASN A 8 -23.40 -0.57 -4.43
N LEU A 9 -24.19 0.42 -4.00
CA LEU A 9 -23.78 1.83 -3.89
C LEU A 9 -22.51 2.01 -3.02
N GLN A 10 -22.17 1.04 -2.16
CA GLN A 10 -20.94 1.02 -1.37
C GLN A 10 -19.68 0.86 -2.25
N LEU A 11 -19.73 -0.03 -3.25
CA LEU A 11 -18.63 -0.24 -4.20
C LEU A 11 -18.47 0.97 -5.12
N LEU A 12 -19.60 1.55 -5.55
CA LEU A 12 -19.58 2.80 -6.31
C LEU A 12 -19.02 3.95 -5.47
N ARG A 13 -19.25 4.01 -4.15
CA ARG A 13 -18.67 5.05 -3.28
C ARG A 13 -17.16 4.88 -3.07
N GLU A 14 -16.65 3.66 -2.98
CA GLU A 14 -15.20 3.41 -2.90
C GLU A 14 -14.50 3.72 -4.23
N LEU A 15 -15.09 3.31 -5.37
CA LEU A 15 -14.65 3.69 -6.71
C LEU A 15 -14.76 5.20 -6.98
N VAL A 16 -15.81 5.86 -6.47
CA VAL A 16 -16.03 7.32 -6.59
C VAL A 16 -15.06 8.10 -5.70
N PHE A 17 -14.71 7.60 -4.52
CA PHE A 17 -13.71 8.23 -3.65
C PHE A 17 -12.29 8.17 -4.26
N ILE A 18 -11.96 7.08 -4.95
CA ILE A 18 -10.73 6.95 -5.74
C ILE A 18 -10.73 7.86 -6.98
N THR A 19 -11.90 8.20 -7.54
CA THR A 19 -12.00 8.98 -8.80
C THR A 19 -12.31 10.48 -8.61
N THR A 20 -12.76 10.94 -7.44
CA THR A 20 -13.30 12.31 -7.28
C THR A 20 -12.32 13.34 -6.67
N THR A 21 -11.21 12.94 -6.05
CA THR A 21 -10.33 13.88 -5.31
C THR A 21 -9.06 14.33 -6.03
N ALA A 22 -8.80 13.83 -7.24
CA ALA A 22 -7.75 14.39 -8.07
C ALA A 22 -8.11 14.16 -9.52
N ARG A 23 -7.57 14.98 -10.40
CA ARG A 23 -7.49 14.71 -11.83
C ARG A 23 -6.56 13.50 -12.06
N LEU A 24 -6.93 12.33 -11.53
CA LEU A 24 -6.19 11.08 -11.64
C LEU A 24 -6.43 10.55 -13.04
N ARG A 25 -5.51 10.89 -13.95
CA ARG A 25 -5.38 10.11 -15.17
C ARG A 25 -5.05 8.69 -14.73
N ALA A 26 -5.93 7.74 -15.04
CA ALA A 26 -5.61 6.33 -14.94
C ALA A 26 -4.37 6.10 -15.82
N THR A 27 -3.28 5.70 -15.19
CA THR A 27 -2.01 5.38 -15.84
C THR A 27 -1.52 4.05 -15.30
N GLU A 28 -0.66 3.37 -16.04
CA GLU A 28 -0.01 2.15 -15.54
C GLU A 28 0.62 2.38 -14.15
N LYS A 29 1.17 3.57 -13.90
CA LYS A 29 1.80 3.91 -12.61
C LYS A 29 0.83 4.09 -11.46
N THR A 30 -0.42 4.50 -11.70
CA THR A 30 -1.45 4.54 -10.65
C THR A 30 -1.96 3.14 -10.32
N ASP A 31 -1.98 2.25 -11.31
CA ASP A 31 -2.36 0.85 -11.12
C ASP A 31 -1.28 0.11 -10.32
N VAL A 32 0.01 0.32 -10.66
CA VAL A 32 1.15 -0.22 -9.90
C VAL A 32 1.12 0.26 -8.44
N PHE A 33 0.81 1.54 -8.20
CA PHE A 33 0.69 2.05 -6.83
C PHE A 33 -0.42 1.34 -6.05
N SER A 34 -1.60 1.22 -6.64
CA SER A 34 -2.75 0.56 -6.01
C SER A 34 -2.48 -0.91 -5.75
N TYR A 35 -1.78 -1.58 -6.67
CA TYR A 35 -1.30 -2.95 -6.46
C TYR A 35 -0.34 -3.04 -5.28
N GLY A 36 0.63 -2.12 -5.17
CA GLY A 36 1.55 -2.06 -4.04
C GLY A 36 0.83 -1.92 -2.70
N VAL A 37 -0.16 -1.03 -2.61
CA VAL A 37 -1.00 -0.88 -1.42
C VAL A 37 -1.75 -2.17 -1.09
N MET A 38 -2.29 -2.85 -2.09
CA MET A 38 -3.00 -4.13 -1.91
C MET A 38 -2.06 -5.23 -1.39
N VAL A 39 -0.84 -5.34 -1.91
CA VAL A 39 0.17 -6.29 -1.41
C VAL A 39 0.45 -6.04 0.08
N LEU A 40 0.63 -4.77 0.47
CA LEU A 40 0.85 -4.41 1.88
C LEU A 40 -0.38 -4.70 2.75
N GLU A 41 -1.59 -4.43 2.27
CA GLU A 41 -2.83 -4.77 2.98
C GLU A 41 -2.94 -6.27 3.23
N VAL A 42 -2.67 -7.09 2.21
CA VAL A 42 -2.71 -8.56 2.33
C VAL A 42 -1.64 -9.08 3.28
N ALA A 43 -0.39 -8.63 3.10
CA ALA A 43 0.73 -9.08 3.93
C ALA A 43 0.56 -8.70 5.41
N SER A 44 -0.08 -7.56 5.69
CA SER A 44 -0.28 -7.05 7.06
C SER A 44 -1.62 -7.35 7.70
N GLY A 45 -2.61 -7.78 6.91
CA GLY A 45 -3.99 -7.94 7.37
C GLY A 45 -4.66 -6.63 7.82
N ARG A 46 -4.11 -5.47 7.43
CA ARG A 46 -4.61 -4.14 7.83
C ARG A 46 -5.20 -3.38 6.66
N ARG A 47 -6.21 -2.56 6.93
CA ARG A 47 -6.79 -1.67 5.92
C ARG A 47 -5.80 -0.55 5.56
N PRO A 48 -5.72 -0.14 4.28
CA PRO A 48 -4.85 0.96 3.84
C PRO A 48 -5.10 2.29 4.57
N ILE A 49 -6.35 2.51 4.98
CA ILE A 49 -6.79 3.66 5.75
C ILE A 49 -7.64 3.12 6.92
N GLU A 50 -7.11 3.18 8.14
CA GLU A 50 -7.88 2.95 9.36
C GLU A 50 -8.71 4.21 9.66
N LYS A 51 -10.04 4.08 9.71
CA LYS A 51 -10.96 5.22 9.96
C LYS A 51 -11.35 5.40 11.43
N ASP A 52 -10.90 4.52 12.31
CA ASP A 52 -11.44 4.43 13.66
C ASP A 52 -10.32 4.49 14.72
N ALA A 53 -9.96 5.71 15.09
CA ALA A 53 -9.70 5.97 16.51
C ALA A 53 -10.79 6.95 16.96
N PRO A 54 -11.76 6.56 17.82
CA PRO A 54 -12.52 7.57 18.55
C PRO A 54 -11.49 8.46 19.25
N ALA A 55 -11.68 9.77 19.16
CA ALA A 55 -10.84 10.74 19.87
C ALA A 55 -10.89 10.42 21.37
N VAL A 56 -9.96 9.57 21.83
CA VAL A 56 -9.76 9.32 23.26
C VAL A 56 -9.27 10.64 23.80
N GLY A 57 -10.05 11.19 24.75
CA GLY A 57 -9.91 12.52 25.30
C GLY A 57 -8.45 12.95 25.43
N ASN A 58 -8.11 14.01 24.67
CA ASN A 58 -6.99 14.94 24.79
C ASN A 58 -6.59 15.46 23.40
N GLY A 59 -7.54 16.04 22.65
CA GLY A 59 -7.26 16.98 21.54
C GLY A 59 -6.31 16.55 20.41
N LYS A 60 -5.88 15.29 20.34
CA LYS A 60 -5.06 14.78 19.25
C LYS A 60 -6.01 14.24 18.20
N VAL A 61 -6.20 15.03 17.13
CA VAL A 61 -6.79 14.57 15.87
C VAL A 61 -6.19 13.21 15.56
N GLY A 62 -7.04 12.17 15.50
CA GLY A 62 -6.58 10.81 15.20
C GLY A 62 -5.82 10.84 13.89
N ILE A 63 -4.50 10.68 13.95
CA ILE A 63 -3.66 10.63 12.76
C ILE A 63 -4.04 9.31 12.10
N SER A 64 -4.84 9.36 11.03
CA SER A 64 -5.05 8.21 10.16
C SER A 64 -3.69 7.89 9.55
N ILE A 65 -2.95 6.95 10.13
CA ILE A 65 -1.65 6.56 9.60
C ILE A 65 -1.92 5.76 8.34
N ASN A 66 -1.46 6.27 7.20
CA ASN A 66 -1.52 5.55 5.94
C ASN A 66 -0.68 4.26 6.06
N LEU A 67 -1.24 3.11 5.68
CA LEU A 67 -0.55 1.82 5.77
C LEU A 67 0.84 1.85 5.12
N VAL A 68 0.96 2.49 3.95
CA VAL A 68 2.24 2.63 3.24
C VAL A 68 3.25 3.37 4.10
N GLU A 69 2.84 4.45 4.77
CA GLU A 69 3.72 5.25 5.60
C GLU A 69 4.17 4.50 6.86
N TRP A 70 3.28 3.72 7.46
CA TRP A 70 3.59 2.85 8.59
C TRP A 70 4.56 1.73 8.24
N VAL A 71 4.33 1.02 7.13
CA VAL A 71 5.26 -0.02 6.67
C VAL A 71 6.61 0.60 6.31
N TRP A 72 6.61 1.78 5.68
CA TRP A 72 7.84 2.48 5.36
C TRP A 72 8.61 2.84 6.63
N SER A 73 7.96 3.35 7.69
CA SER A 73 8.63 3.68 8.96
C SER A 73 9.31 2.46 9.58
N LEU A 74 8.63 1.31 9.56
CA LEU A 74 9.19 0.04 10.04
C LEU A 74 10.38 -0.44 9.18
N HIS A 75 10.33 -0.22 7.86
CA HIS A 75 11.47 -0.48 6.97
C HIS A 75 12.68 0.39 7.32
N GLN A 76 12.47 1.67 7.64
CA GLN A 76 13.57 2.57 8.06
C GLN A 76 14.25 2.05 9.34
N GLU A 77 13.45 1.57 10.30
CA GLU A 77 13.92 0.96 11.55
C GLU A 77 14.53 -0.44 11.37
N GLY A 78 14.49 -1.02 10.16
CA GLY A 78 14.95 -2.38 9.91
C GLY A 78 14.04 -3.48 10.42
N LYS A 79 12.80 -3.13 10.79
CA LYS A 79 11.77 -4.02 11.33
C LYS A 79 10.78 -4.45 10.26
N LEU A 80 11.29 -4.82 9.09
CA LEU A 80 10.47 -5.05 7.91
C LEU A 80 9.49 -6.22 8.04
N LEU A 81 9.71 -7.19 8.92
CA LEU A 81 8.77 -8.31 9.14
C LEU A 81 7.70 -8.00 10.19
N THR A 82 7.83 -6.91 10.95
CA THR A 82 6.84 -6.48 11.95
C THR A 82 5.43 -6.21 11.38
N PRO A 83 5.26 -5.72 10.14
CA PRO A 83 3.95 -5.57 9.54
C PRO A 83 3.17 -6.87 9.33
N ALA A 84 3.81 -8.04 9.34
CA ALA A 84 3.18 -9.30 8.96
C ALA A 84 1.87 -9.57 9.73
N ASP A 85 0.86 -10.08 9.03
CA ASP A 85 -0.48 -10.30 9.57
C ASP A 85 -0.43 -11.17 10.84
N PRO A 86 -0.89 -10.66 11.99
CA PRO A 86 -0.88 -11.40 13.25
C PRO A 86 -1.63 -12.74 13.17
N ARG A 87 -2.60 -12.88 12.27
CA ARG A 87 -3.36 -14.12 12.05
C ARG A 87 -2.52 -15.25 11.45
N LEU A 88 -1.37 -14.93 10.86
CA LEU A 88 -0.41 -15.94 10.41
C LEU A 88 0.34 -16.57 11.57
N GLU A 89 0.36 -15.96 12.77
CA GLU A 89 1.03 -16.50 13.96
C GLU A 89 2.51 -16.85 13.72
N GLY A 90 3.19 -16.10 12.84
CA GLY A 90 4.58 -16.36 12.44
C GLY A 90 4.76 -17.57 11.50
N LYS A 91 3.67 -18.19 11.03
CA LYS A 91 3.68 -19.33 10.09
C LYS A 91 3.77 -18.85 8.65
N PHE A 92 4.86 -18.14 8.32
CA PHE A 92 5.20 -17.73 6.97
C PHE A 92 6.70 -17.92 6.73
N GLU A 93 7.10 -18.04 5.46
CA GLU A 93 8.51 -18.04 5.10
C GLU A 93 9.02 -16.58 5.12
N GLU A 94 10.07 -16.32 5.90
CA GLU A 94 10.55 -14.95 6.16
C GLU A 94 11.08 -14.27 4.89
N GLY A 95 11.72 -15.01 3.99
CA GLY A 95 12.21 -14.52 2.71
C GLY A 95 11.09 -14.04 1.79
N GLU A 96 10.05 -14.85 1.62
CA GLU A 96 8.85 -14.55 0.84
C GLU A 96 8.11 -13.35 1.43
N MET A 97 7.87 -13.31 2.74
CA MET A 97 7.22 -12.17 3.41
C MET A 97 8.04 -10.88 3.25
N ARG A 98 9.36 -10.95 3.44
CA ARG A 98 10.25 -9.80 3.23
C ARG A 98 10.19 -9.31 1.78
N LYS A 99 10.20 -10.24 0.81
CA LYS A 99 10.12 -9.94 -0.61
C LYS A 99 8.81 -9.26 -0.98
N GLU A 100 7.68 -9.79 -0.53
CA GLU A 100 6.35 -9.20 -0.74
C GLU A 100 6.26 -7.78 -0.19
N LEU A 101 6.75 -7.55 1.04
CA LEU A 101 6.74 -6.23 1.67
C LEU A 101 7.64 -5.23 0.94
N LEU A 102 8.83 -5.65 0.46
CA LEU A 102 9.69 -4.79 -0.36
C LEU A 102 9.06 -4.48 -1.72
N VAL A 103 8.43 -5.45 -2.38
CA VAL A 103 7.71 -5.23 -3.63
C VAL A 103 6.55 -4.26 -3.41
N GLY A 104 5.79 -4.44 -2.33
CA GLY A 104 4.72 -3.52 -1.94
C GLY A 104 5.20 -2.08 -1.76
N LEU A 105 6.34 -1.88 -1.07
CA LEU A 105 6.97 -0.57 -0.90
C LEU A 105 7.50 0.01 -2.22
N ALA A 106 8.14 -0.79 -3.07
CA ALA A 106 8.64 -0.34 -4.37
C ALA A 106 7.49 0.10 -5.30
N CYS A 107 6.39 -0.64 -5.32
CA CYS A 107 5.19 -0.32 -6.07
C CYS A 107 4.49 0.94 -5.56
N SER A 108 4.45 1.14 -4.24
CA SER A 108 3.81 2.29 -3.58
C SER A 108 4.75 3.49 -3.39
N HIS A 109 5.88 3.53 -4.11
CA HIS A 109 6.84 4.62 -4.03
C HIS A 109 6.19 5.98 -4.37
N PRO A 110 6.48 7.07 -3.62
CA PRO A 110 5.88 8.38 -3.85
C PRO A 110 6.20 8.93 -5.25
N ASP A 111 7.45 8.82 -5.68
CA ASP A 111 7.85 9.08 -7.07
C ASP A 111 7.34 7.96 -8.00
N SER A 112 6.52 8.32 -8.99
CA SER A 112 5.94 7.39 -9.97
C SER A 112 6.97 6.82 -10.95
N MET A 113 8.08 7.53 -11.18
CA MET A 113 9.14 7.08 -12.07
C MET A 113 10.00 5.99 -11.44
N ALA A 114 10.14 6.01 -10.11
CA ALA A 114 10.84 4.98 -9.35
C ALA A 114 10.03 3.68 -9.20
N ARG A 115 8.72 3.71 -9.46
CA ARG A 115 7.87 2.50 -9.42
C ARG A 115 8.27 1.54 -10.56
N PRO A 116 8.27 0.21 -10.33
CA PRO A 116 8.50 -0.77 -11.39
C PRO A 116 7.38 -0.76 -12.44
N THR A 117 7.55 -1.55 -13.51
CA THR A 117 6.44 -1.91 -14.42
C THR A 117 5.68 -3.09 -13.86
N MET A 118 4.40 -3.26 -14.21
CA MET A 118 3.62 -4.42 -13.73
C MET A 118 4.26 -5.76 -14.11
N ARG A 119 4.90 -5.84 -15.28
CA ARG A 119 5.68 -7.02 -15.68
C ARG A 119 6.83 -7.29 -14.72
N GLY A 120 7.60 -6.25 -14.36
CA GLY A 120 8.69 -6.38 -13.40
C GLY A 120 8.20 -6.83 -12.03
N VAL A 121 7.05 -6.34 -11.59
CA VAL A 121 6.40 -6.77 -10.33
C VAL A 121 6.15 -8.27 -10.31
N ILE A 122 5.57 -8.82 -11.38
CA ILE A 122 5.30 -10.25 -11.48
C ILE A 122 6.61 -11.05 -11.45
N GLN A 123 7.62 -10.63 -12.21
CA GLN A 123 8.93 -11.30 -12.24
C GLN A 123 9.59 -11.34 -10.86
N MET A 124 9.50 -10.24 -10.09
CA MET A 124 10.03 -10.20 -8.73
C MET A 124 9.30 -11.17 -7.80
N LEU A 125 7.97 -11.22 -7.86
CA LEU A 125 7.18 -12.14 -7.02
C LEU A 125 7.47 -13.60 -7.34
N LEU A 126 7.63 -13.94 -8.63
CA LEU A 126 8.01 -15.27 -9.09
C LEU A 126 9.48 -15.65 -8.79
N GLY A 127 10.28 -14.71 -8.29
CA GLY A 127 11.72 -14.92 -8.05
C GLY A 127 12.57 -14.94 -9.32
N GLU A 128 12.02 -14.45 -10.44
CA GLU A 128 12.71 -14.35 -11.74
C GLU A 128 13.54 -13.06 -11.86
N ALA A 129 13.31 -12.09 -10.96
CA ALA A 129 14.03 -10.83 -10.90
C ALA A 129 14.29 -10.41 -9.45
N GLU A 130 15.38 -9.68 -9.21
CA GLU A 130 15.68 -9.11 -7.89
C GLU A 130 14.76 -7.93 -7.58
N VAL A 131 14.38 -7.79 -6.30
CA VAL A 131 13.61 -6.63 -5.84
C VAL A 131 14.52 -5.40 -5.79
N PRO A 132 14.14 -4.27 -6.40
CA PRO A 132 14.95 -3.06 -6.36
C PRO A 132 15.17 -2.64 -4.91
N ILE A 133 16.36 -2.08 -4.64
CA ILE A 133 16.71 -1.59 -3.32
C ILE A 133 15.78 -0.43 -2.97
N VAL A 134 14.82 -0.68 -2.07
CA VAL A 134 13.95 0.36 -1.53
C VAL A 134 14.74 1.15 -0.49
N PRO A 135 15.03 2.45 -0.72
CA PRO A 135 15.79 3.25 0.23
C PRO A 135 15.07 3.31 1.59
N ARG A 136 15.84 3.10 2.66
CA ARG A 136 15.31 3.22 4.02
C ARG A 136 14.96 4.68 4.37
N ALA A 137 15.65 5.65 3.79
CA ALA A 137 15.27 7.05 3.91
C ALA A 137 14.18 7.39 2.87
N LYS A 138 13.02 7.88 3.33
CA LYS A 138 12.01 8.44 2.43
C LYS A 138 12.56 9.76 1.87
N SER A 139 12.82 9.83 0.57
CA SER A 139 13.11 11.12 -0.06
C SER A 139 11.86 11.99 0.05
N SER A 140 11.90 13.02 0.90
CA SER A 140 10.86 14.05 0.89
C SER A 140 10.98 14.79 -0.44
N THR A 141 10.16 14.45 -1.42
CA THR A 141 10.07 15.24 -2.64
C THR A 141 9.47 16.60 -2.26
N SER A 142 10.34 17.60 -2.10
CA SER A 142 9.93 19.00 -2.05
C SER A 142 9.41 19.36 -3.43
N TYR A 143 8.11 19.57 -3.56
CA TYR A 143 7.55 20.14 -4.77
C TYR A 143 8.02 21.60 -4.87
N SER A 144 9.03 21.86 -5.68
CA SER A 144 9.33 23.23 -6.12
C SER A 144 8.32 23.56 -7.22
N THR A 145 7.28 24.30 -6.85
CA THR A 145 6.37 24.93 -7.81
C THR A 145 7.16 25.97 -8.61
N SER A 146 7.24 25.80 -9.93
CA SER A 146 7.57 26.87 -10.89
C SER A 146 6.30 27.30 -11.62
#